data_AF-A0A9P9WVD0-F1
#
_entry.id   AF-A0A9P9WVD0-F1
#
_cell.length_a   1.000
_cell.length_b   1.000
_cell.length_c   1.000
_cell.angle_alpha   90.00
_cell.angle_beta   90.00
_cell.angle_gamma   90.00
#
_symmetry.space_group_name_H-M   'P 1'
#
loop_
_entity.id
_entity.type
_entity.pdbx_description
1 polymer ?
#
loop_
_entity_poly.entity_id
_entity_poly.type
_entity_poly.pdbx_seq_one_letter_code
_entity_poly.pdbx_strand_id
1 'polypeptide(L)'
;MDRKKDADTLLDRHNKAMAAILRRFLNMTKAATAPIPKEGALDHEALNQMRMENETAALITEIQNLLQITREIKALWIKGPLRKPGEDAAQQAELDSKARVVQGLYNELMASRLERQKADAEAQARADSTAAES
;
A
#
# COMPACT_ATOMS: atom_id res chain seq x y z
N MET A 1 -21.16 -1.98 26.18
CA MET A 1 -21.61 -3.25 25.58
C MET A 1 -21.32 -3.21 24.08
N ASP A 2 -20.46 -4.14 23.64
CA ASP A 2 -20.35 -4.74 22.30
C ASP A 2 -20.01 -3.88 21.07
N ARG A 3 -18.74 -3.50 20.97
CA ARG A 3 -18.10 -3.16 19.68
C ARG A 3 -16.80 -3.92 19.40
N LYS A 4 -16.59 -5.08 20.04
CA LYS A 4 -15.67 -6.13 19.58
C LYS A 4 -16.46 -7.09 18.68
N LYS A 5 -16.90 -6.62 17.51
CA LYS A 5 -17.19 -7.55 16.41
C LYS A 5 -15.83 -7.84 15.78
N ASP A 6 -15.37 -9.06 15.97
CA ASP A 6 -14.22 -9.74 15.38
C ASP A 6 -13.73 -9.14 14.05
N ALA A 7 -12.99 -8.02 14.12
CA ALA A 7 -12.19 -7.57 13.01
C ALA A 7 -10.97 -8.47 13.04
N ASP A 8 -10.97 -9.51 12.20
CA ASP A 8 -9.85 -10.43 12.04
C ASP A 8 -8.57 -9.61 11.83
N THR A 9 -7.75 -9.51 12.89
CA THR A 9 -6.61 -8.62 12.92
C THR A 9 -5.65 -9.02 11.80
N LEU A 10 -4.86 -8.10 11.25
CA LEU A 10 -3.84 -8.47 10.24
C LEU A 10 -2.94 -9.62 10.71
N LEU A 11 -2.65 -9.64 12.02
CA LEU A 11 -1.90 -10.71 12.67
C LEU A 11 -2.68 -12.04 12.68
N ASP A 12 -3.99 -12.02 12.93
CA ASP A 12 -4.83 -13.23 12.93
C ASP A 12 -4.95 -13.81 11.51
N ARG A 13 -5.16 -12.95 10.51
CA ARG A 13 -5.14 -13.33 9.09
C ARG A 13 -3.78 -13.90 8.67
N HIS A 14 -2.68 -13.30 9.14
CA HIS A 14 -1.33 -13.82 8.89
C HIS A 14 -1.13 -15.20 9.50
N ASN A 15 -1.48 -15.38 10.77
CA ASN A 15 -1.34 -16.65 11.48
C ASN A 15 -2.19 -17.75 10.82
N LYS A 16 -3.42 -17.43 10.40
CA LYS A 16 -4.30 -18.33 9.66
C LYS A 16 -3.68 -18.75 8.32
N ALA A 17 -3.18 -17.78 7.53
CA ALA A 17 -2.53 -18.07 6.26
C ALA A 17 -1.28 -18.96 6.43
N MET A 18 -0.43 -18.66 7.43
CA MET A 18 0.74 -19.49 7.74
C MET A 18 0.37 -20.92 8.16
N ALA A 19 -0.62 -21.06 9.04
CA ALA A 19 -1.12 -22.37 9.46
C ALA A 19 -1.69 -23.15 8.27
N ALA A 20 -2.42 -22.49 7.37
CA ALA A 20 -2.95 -23.11 6.17
C ALA A 20 -1.83 -23.57 5.22
N ILE A 21 -0.83 -22.72 4.94
CA ILE A 21 0.34 -23.05 4.13
C ILE A 21 1.03 -24.32 4.63
N LEU A 22 1.36 -24.37 5.93
CA LEU A 22 2.05 -25.50 6.52
C LEU A 22 1.20 -26.78 6.49
N ARG A 23 -0.11 -26.67 6.74
CA ARG A 23 -1.03 -27.82 6.66
C ARG A 23 -1.14 -28.37 5.26
N ARG A 24 -1.30 -27.51 4.25
CA ARG A 24 -1.41 -27.92 2.84
C ARG A 24 -0.13 -28.57 2.35
N PHE A 25 1.02 -27.99 2.69
CA PHE A 25 2.31 -28.59 2.37
C PHE A 25 2.45 -29.99 3.00
N LEU A 26 2.11 -30.14 4.28
CA LEU A 26 2.13 -31.43 4.96
C LEU A 26 1.16 -32.44 4.31
N ASN A 27 -0.06 -32.02 3.96
CA ASN A 27 -1.03 -32.89 3.30
C ASN A 27 -0.54 -33.35 1.92
N MET A 28 0.08 -32.46 1.16
CA MET A 28 0.71 -32.79 -0.11
C MET A 28 1.85 -33.79 0.08
N THR A 29 2.72 -33.61 1.09
CA THR A 29 3.78 -34.58 1.39
C THR A 29 3.20 -35.94 1.79
N LYS A 30 2.14 -35.98 2.61
CA LYS A 30 1.46 -37.22 3.00
C LYS A 30 0.82 -37.93 1.82
N ALA A 31 0.26 -37.18 0.87
CA ALA A 31 -0.24 -37.72 -0.38
C ALA A 31 0.91 -38.34 -1.18
N ALA A 32 1.98 -37.59 -1.41
CA ALA A 32 3.15 -38.07 -2.16
C ALA A 32 3.85 -39.29 -1.54
N THR A 33 3.83 -39.45 -0.22
CA THR A 33 4.45 -40.58 0.49
C THR A 33 3.47 -41.68 0.89
N ALA A 34 2.21 -41.59 0.47
CA ALA A 34 1.22 -42.61 0.77
C ALA A 34 1.63 -43.96 0.16
N PRO A 35 1.59 -45.07 0.93
CA PRO A 35 1.88 -46.39 0.39
C PRO A 35 0.84 -46.78 -0.66
N ILE A 36 1.30 -47.35 -1.78
CA ILE A 36 0.42 -47.83 -2.86
C ILE A 36 -0.23 -49.16 -2.41
N PRO A 37 -1.57 -49.24 -2.33
CA PRO A 37 -2.26 -50.47 -1.98
C PRO A 37 -2.04 -51.57 -3.04
N LYS A 38 -2.03 -52.84 -2.61
CA LYS A 38 -1.87 -53.99 -3.53
C LYS A 38 -3.13 -54.26 -4.37
N GLU A 39 -4.30 -53.86 -3.90
CA GLU A 39 -5.58 -53.92 -4.62
C GLU A 39 -6.09 -52.49 -4.87
N GLY A 40 -6.60 -52.20 -6.07
CA GLY A 40 -7.10 -50.87 -6.41
C GLY A 40 -6.02 -49.79 -6.56
N ALA A 41 -4.79 -50.17 -6.92
CA ALA A 41 -3.64 -49.27 -7.04
C ALA A 41 -3.90 -48.08 -7.99
N LEU A 42 -4.56 -48.31 -9.13
CA LEU A 42 -4.89 -47.29 -10.13
C LEU A 42 -5.85 -46.22 -9.59
N ASP A 43 -6.93 -46.65 -8.93
CA ASP A 43 -7.91 -45.72 -8.34
C ASP A 43 -7.29 -44.92 -7.20
N HIS A 44 -6.43 -45.57 -6.40
CA HIS A 44 -5.73 -44.92 -5.30
C HIS A 44 -4.68 -43.91 -5.81
N GLU A 45 -3.97 -44.23 -6.89
CA GLU A 45 -3.01 -43.32 -7.53
C GLU A 45 -3.70 -42.11 -8.14
N ALA A 46 -4.80 -42.30 -8.88
CA ALA A 46 -5.59 -41.20 -9.44
C ALA A 46 -6.15 -40.27 -8.35
N LEU A 47 -6.67 -40.85 -7.26
CA LEU A 47 -7.15 -40.09 -6.11
C LEU A 47 -6.00 -39.31 -5.43
N ASN A 48 -4.82 -39.91 -5.36
CA ASN A 48 -3.64 -39.28 -4.78
C ASN A 48 -3.13 -38.11 -5.63
N GLN A 49 -3.11 -38.28 -6.94
CA GLN A 49 -2.78 -37.22 -7.89
C GLN A 49 -3.76 -36.05 -7.76
N MET A 50 -5.07 -36.33 -7.75
CA MET A 50 -6.10 -35.29 -7.59
C MET A 50 -5.96 -34.54 -6.25
N ARG A 51 -5.61 -35.26 -5.17
CA ARG A 51 -5.33 -34.65 -3.85
C ARG A 51 -4.11 -33.73 -3.91
N MET A 52 -3.03 -34.16 -4.55
CA MET A 52 -1.82 -33.34 -4.71
C MET A 52 -2.10 -32.07 -5.51
N GLU A 53 -2.85 -32.18 -6.62
CA GLU A 53 -3.21 -31.03 -7.45
C GLU A 53 -4.05 -30.01 -6.67
N ASN A 54 -5.05 -30.48 -5.92
CA ASN A 54 -5.91 -29.62 -5.10
C ASN A 54 -5.12 -28.92 -3.98
N GLU A 55 -4.28 -29.66 -3.24
CA GLU A 55 -3.46 -29.06 -2.18
C GLU A 55 -2.44 -28.07 -2.72
N THR A 56 -1.90 -28.30 -3.93
CA THR A 56 -0.98 -27.36 -4.60
C THR A 56 -1.69 -26.08 -5.00
N ALA A 57 -2.86 -26.19 -5.65
CA ALA A 57 -3.65 -25.03 -6.04
C ALA A 57 -4.04 -24.18 -4.83
N ALA A 58 -4.49 -24.84 -3.76
CA ALA A 58 -4.89 -24.14 -2.56
C ALA A 58 -3.69 -23.58 -1.76
N LEU A 59 -2.51 -24.22 -1.81
CA LEU A 59 -1.26 -23.67 -1.28
C LEU A 59 -0.88 -22.37 -1.99
N ILE A 60 -0.98 -22.33 -3.33
CA ILE A 60 -0.73 -21.11 -4.11
C ILE A 60 -1.67 -19.98 -3.67
N THR A 61 -2.96 -20.28 -3.46
CA THR A 61 -3.93 -19.31 -2.96
C THR A 61 -3.53 -18.75 -1.60
N GLU A 62 -3.09 -19.58 -0.65
CA GLU A 62 -2.67 -19.09 0.67
C GLU A 62 -1.40 -18.23 0.62
N ILE A 63 -0.47 -18.54 -0.30
CA ILE A 63 0.71 -17.69 -0.54
C ILE A 63 0.30 -16.34 -1.14
N GLN A 64 -0.67 -16.32 -2.05
CA GLN A 64 -1.22 -15.07 -2.59
C GLN A 64 -1.92 -14.24 -1.51
N ASN A 65 -2.66 -14.88 -0.60
CA ASN A 65 -3.24 -14.23 0.57
C ASN A 65 -2.16 -13.60 1.46
N LEU A 66 -1.05 -14.30 1.70
CA LEU A 66 0.09 -13.77 2.46
C LEU A 66 0.73 -12.57 1.75
N LEU A 67 0.88 -12.63 0.43
CA LEU A 67 1.37 -11.50 -0.36
C LEU A 67 0.43 -10.29 -0.26
N GLN A 68 -0.87 -10.51 -0.28
CA GLN A 68 -1.86 -9.46 -0.07
C GLN A 68 -1.70 -8.81 1.31
N ILE A 69 -1.53 -9.61 2.37
CA ILE A 69 -1.26 -9.09 3.73
C ILE A 69 0.01 -8.24 3.74
N THR A 70 1.11 -8.68 3.10
CA THR A 70 2.33 -7.85 3.06
C THR A 70 2.15 -6.53 2.30
N ARG A 71 1.31 -6.50 1.25
CA ARG A 71 0.95 -5.25 0.56
C ARG A 71 0.12 -4.34 1.45
N GLU A 72 -0.83 -4.89 2.21
CA GLU A 72 -1.62 -4.14 3.20
C GLU A 72 -0.72 -3.55 4.30
N ILE A 73 0.24 -4.32 4.82
CA ILE A 73 1.25 -3.83 5.77
C ILE A 73 2.06 -2.71 5.13
N LYS A 74 2.62 -2.88 3.93
CA LYS A 74 3.38 -1.81 3.26
C LYS A 74 2.53 -0.56 3.02
N ALA A 75 1.25 -0.72 2.69
CA ALA A 75 0.33 0.39 2.52
C ALA A 75 0.10 1.15 3.85
N LEU A 76 0.00 0.45 4.99
CA LEU A 76 -0.06 1.06 6.32
C LEU A 76 1.19 1.88 6.64
N TRP A 77 2.37 1.45 6.19
CA TRP A 77 3.61 2.20 6.41
C TRP A 77 3.65 3.49 5.59
N ILE A 78 3.07 3.50 4.39
CA ILE A 78 3.04 4.69 3.52
C ILE A 78 1.90 5.65 3.89
N LYS A 79 0.71 5.12 4.16
CA LYS A 79 -0.52 5.91 4.43
C LYS A 79 -0.75 6.21 5.91
N GLY A 80 -0.08 5.49 6.81
CA GLY A 80 -0.47 5.43 8.22
C GLY A 80 -1.63 4.44 8.46
N PRO A 81 -2.22 4.40 9.67
CA PRO A 81 -3.28 3.45 10.02
C PRO A 81 -4.44 3.44 9.01
N LEU A 82 -5.04 2.27 8.74
CA LEU A 82 -6.24 2.13 7.91
C LEU A 82 -7.40 2.82 8.62
N ARG A 83 -7.63 4.09 8.28
CA ARG A 83 -8.68 4.93 8.84
C ARG A 83 -10.00 4.71 8.12
N LYS A 84 -11.12 4.82 8.84
CA LYS A 84 -12.46 4.64 8.27
C LYS A 84 -12.82 5.81 7.34
N PRO A 85 -13.69 5.59 6.33
CA PRO A 85 -14.21 6.67 5.51
C PRO A 85 -14.84 7.76 6.39
N GLY A 86 -14.34 9.00 6.31
CA GLY A 86 -14.83 10.16 7.06
C GLY A 86 -14.12 10.47 8.38
N GLU A 87 -13.19 9.64 8.84
CA GLU A 87 -12.51 9.82 10.14
C GLU A 87 -11.59 11.05 10.17
N ASP A 88 -11.13 11.52 9.00
CA ASP A 88 -10.25 12.70 8.86
C ASP A 88 -10.90 13.88 8.11
N ALA A 89 -12.22 13.90 7.87
CA ALA A 89 -12.81 15.02 7.10
C ALA A 89 -12.47 16.40 7.69
N ALA A 90 -12.40 16.51 9.01
CA ALA A 90 -11.98 17.72 9.72
C ALA A 90 -10.47 17.97 9.61
N GLN A 91 -9.63 16.94 9.75
CA GLN A 91 -8.17 17.06 9.71
C GLN A 91 -7.67 17.33 8.28
N GLN A 92 -8.30 16.73 7.27
CA GLN A 92 -8.07 16.98 5.86
C GLN A 92 -8.50 18.41 5.48
N ALA A 93 -9.66 18.88 5.98
CA ALA A 93 -10.09 20.27 5.78
C ALA A 93 -9.13 21.27 6.44
N GLU A 94 -8.59 20.94 7.62
CA GLU A 94 -7.57 21.75 8.29
C GLU A 94 -6.25 21.79 7.49
N LEU A 95 -5.80 20.64 6.97
CA LEU A 95 -4.63 20.56 6.10
C LEU A 95 -4.81 21.34 4.81
N ASP A 96 -5.96 21.22 4.15
CA ASP A 96 -6.29 22.00 2.95
C ASP A 96 -6.35 23.51 3.24
N SER A 97 -6.90 23.90 4.39
CA SER A 97 -6.91 25.30 4.83
C SER A 97 -5.49 25.84 5.01
N LYS A 98 -4.62 25.07 5.69
CA LYS A 98 -3.22 25.45 5.89
C LYS A 98 -2.45 25.50 4.57
N ALA A 99 -2.70 24.57 3.66
CA ALA A 99 -2.11 24.56 2.33
C ALA A 99 -2.47 25.83 1.52
N ARG A 100 -3.74 26.28 1.58
CA ARG A 100 -4.17 27.54 0.94
C ARG A 100 -3.47 28.76 1.52
N VAL A 101 -3.30 28.82 2.84
CA VAL A 101 -2.60 29.93 3.50
C VAL A 101 -1.14 29.98 3.03
N VAL A 102 -0.45 28.84 3.01
CA VAL A 102 0.94 28.75 2.52
C VAL A 102 1.04 29.17 1.06
N GLN A 103 0.09 28.74 0.22
CA GLN A 103 0.04 29.12 -1.19
C GLN A 103 -0.17 30.63 -1.38
N GLY A 104 -1.02 31.26 -0.57
CA GLY A 104 -1.21 32.71 -0.57
C GLY A 104 0.08 33.46 -0.22
N LEU A 105 0.72 33.09 0.88
CA LEU A 105 2.00 33.69 1.31
C LEU A 105 3.11 33.52 0.27
N TYR A 106 3.17 32.35 -0.38
CA TYR A 106 4.12 32.11 -1.46
C TYR A 106 3.87 33.04 -2.66
N ASN A 107 2.61 33.21 -3.07
CA ASN A 107 2.25 34.08 -4.19
C ASN A 107 2.56 35.54 -3.90
N GLU A 108 2.27 36.03 -2.69
CA GLU A 108 2.62 37.40 -2.27
C GLU A 108 4.14 37.64 -2.25
N LEU A 109 4.90 36.66 -1.76
CA LEU A 109 6.36 36.72 -1.78
C LEU A 109 6.91 36.74 -3.22
N MET A 110 6.34 35.95 -4.13
CA MET A 110 6.76 35.95 -5.53
C MET A 110 6.39 37.26 -6.23
N ALA A 111 5.19 37.80 -5.99
CA ALA A 111 4.76 39.07 -6.55
C ALA A 111 5.65 40.23 -6.09
N SER A 112 5.97 40.31 -4.80
CA SER A 112 6.87 41.34 -4.26
C SER A 112 8.30 41.23 -4.79
N ARG A 113 8.80 40.01 -5.06
CA ARG A 113 10.10 39.81 -5.73
C ARG A 113 10.09 40.27 -7.18
N LEU A 114 9.03 39.97 -7.92
CA LEU A 114 8.86 40.39 -9.31
C LEU A 114 8.79 41.92 -9.42
N GLU A 115 8.05 42.59 -8.55
CA GLU A 115 7.95 44.06 -8.54
C GLU A 115 9.29 44.71 -8.17
N ARG A 116 10.05 44.14 -7.23
CA ARG A 116 11.42 44.61 -6.94
C ARG A 116 12.36 44.43 -8.13
N GLN A 117 12.32 43.27 -8.79
CA GLN A 117 13.14 43.03 -10.00
C GLN A 117 12.80 43.99 -11.13
N LYS A 118 11.52 44.33 -11.34
CA LYS A 118 11.12 45.34 -12.33
C LYS A 118 11.64 46.72 -11.96
N ALA A 119 11.49 47.14 -10.70
CA ALA A 119 11.98 48.43 -10.23
C ALA A 119 13.51 48.55 -10.37
N ASP A 120 14.25 47.48 -10.06
CA ASP A 120 15.70 47.42 -10.22
C ASP A 120 16.11 47.47 -11.70
N ALA A 121 15.38 46.76 -12.57
CA ALA A 121 15.61 46.78 -14.02
C ALA A 121 15.29 48.15 -14.66
N GLU A 122 14.23 48.82 -14.22
CA GLU A 122 13.88 50.18 -14.67
C GLU A 122 14.90 51.22 -14.17
N ALA A 123 15.40 51.06 -12.94
CA ALA A 123 16.46 51.91 -12.40
C ALA A 123 17.78 51.73 -13.18
N GLN A 124 18.14 50.49 -13.53
CA GLN A 124 19.29 50.20 -14.39
C GLN A 124 19.11 50.76 -15.80
N ALA A 125 17.95 50.59 -16.43
CA ALA A 125 17.69 51.14 -17.76
C ALA A 125 17.77 52.69 -17.79
N ARG A 126 17.32 53.37 -16.73
CA ARG A 126 17.46 54.83 -16.60
C ARG A 126 18.91 55.26 -16.36
N ALA A 127 19.67 54.51 -15.55
CA ALA A 127 21.09 54.80 -15.33
C ALA A 127 21.91 54.63 -16.63
N ASP A 128 21.62 53.58 -17.40
CA ASP A 128 22.29 53.29 -18.68
C ASP A 128 21.95 54.33 -19.75
N SER A 129 20.71 54.86 -19.79
CA SER A 129 20.36 55.94 -20.74
C SER A 129 21.05 57.26 -20.40
N THR A 130 21.18 57.59 -19.10
CA THR A 130 21.90 58.80 -18.66
C THR A 130 23.41 58.73 -18.89
N ALA A 131 23.99 57.52 -18.93
CA ALA A 131 25.41 57.32 -19.23
C ALA A 131 25.73 57.32 -20.74
N ALA A 132 24.72 57.12 -21.61
CA ALA A 132 24.88 57.14 -23.06
C ALA A 132 24.75 58.55 -23.69
N GLU A 133 24.22 59.52 -22.96
CA GLU A 133 24.03 60.91 -23.40
C GLU A 133 25.15 61.87 -22.96
N SER A 134 26.18 61.38 -22.26
CA SER A 134 27.37 62.13 -21.81
C SER A 134 28.64 61.61 -22.45
#